data_AF-W7S8F8-F1
#
_entry.id   AF-W7S8F8-F1
#
_cell.length_a   1.000
_cell.length_b   1.000
_cell.length_c   1.000
_cell.angle_alpha   90.00
_cell.angle_beta   90.00
_cell.angle_gamma   90.00
#
_symmetry.space_group_name_H-M   'P 1'
#
loop_
_entity.id
_entity.type
_entity.pdbx_description
1 polymer ?
#
loop_
_entity_poly.entity_id
_entity_poly.type
_entity_poly.pdbx_seq_one_letter_code
_entity_poly.pdbx_strand_id
1 'polypeptide(L)' 'MSVTAEAISPSEANRNSRPLPTAPCSVVWSGGHAYVLEGSHGRARWVGVDDRGRPRFYTGDELQLRGWSRSR' A
#
# COMPACT_ATOMS: atom_id res chain seq x y z
N MET A 1 -37.11 -14.86 -11.76
CA MET A 1 -36.50 -14.01 -10.71
C MET A 1 -35.02 -14.30 -10.73
N SER A 2 -34.21 -13.43 -11.31
CA SER A 2 -32.75 -13.65 -11.39
C SER A 2 -32.06 -12.32 -11.08
N VAL A 3 -31.57 -12.21 -9.85
CA VAL A 3 -30.63 -11.16 -9.44
C VAL A 3 -29.28 -11.49 -10.06
N THR A 4 -28.85 -10.68 -11.03
CA THR A 4 -27.49 -10.77 -11.57
C THR A 4 -26.54 -10.18 -10.55
N ALA A 5 -25.63 -11.01 -10.03
CA ALA A 5 -24.47 -10.57 -9.28
C ALA A 5 -23.67 -9.62 -10.18
N GLU A 6 -23.51 -8.36 -9.75
CA GLU A 6 -22.57 -7.43 -10.39
C GLU A 6 -21.16 -7.99 -10.21
N ALA A 7 -20.62 -8.52 -11.31
CA ALA A 7 -19.23 -8.90 -11.41
C ALA A 7 -18.38 -7.64 -11.25
N ILE A 8 -17.65 -7.56 -10.14
CA ILE A 8 -16.58 -6.58 -9.95
C ILE A 8 -15.65 -6.69 -11.16
N SER A 9 -15.55 -5.62 -11.94
CA SER A 9 -14.80 -5.62 -13.19
C SER A 9 -13.31 -5.85 -12.90
N PRO A 10 -12.65 -6.83 -13.56
CA PRO A 10 -11.22 -7.13 -13.34
C PRO A 10 -10.27 -5.98 -13.74
N SER A 11 -10.76 -4.88 -14.30
CA SER A 11 -9.99 -3.70 -14.68
C SER A 11 -9.58 -2.81 -13.49
N GLU A 12 -10.19 -2.94 -12.32
CA GLU A 12 -9.78 -2.21 -11.11
C GLU A 12 -8.75 -2.97 -10.27
N ALA A 13 -8.72 -4.30 -10.38
CA ALA A 13 -7.76 -5.15 -9.68
C ALA A 13 -6.31 -5.04 -10.22
N ASN A 14 -6.10 -4.36 -11.36
CA ASN A 14 -4.81 -4.29 -12.06
C ASN A 14 -4.36 -2.85 -12.40
N ARG A 15 -4.64 -1.87 -11.54
CA ARG A 15 -4.10 -0.50 -11.71
C ARG A 15 -2.82 -0.21 -10.93
N ASN A 16 -2.22 -1.20 -10.25
CA ASN A 16 -1.06 -0.91 -9.41
C ASN A 16 -0.04 -2.05 -9.29
N SER A 17 0.38 -2.63 -10.41
CA SER A 17 1.61 -3.43 -10.50
C SER A 17 2.88 -2.57 -10.52
N ARG A 18 2.81 -1.31 -10.07
CA ARG A 18 4.00 -0.47 -9.95
C ARG A 18 4.81 -0.96 -8.76
N PRO A 19 6.12 -1.19 -8.89
CA PRO A 19 6.95 -1.58 -7.77
C PRO A 19 7.09 -0.42 -6.78
N LEU A 20 7.08 -0.75 -5.49
CA LEU A 20 7.36 0.19 -4.42
C LEU A 20 8.73 0.86 -4.62
N PRO A 21 8.87 2.15 -4.28
CA PRO A 21 10.18 2.79 -4.24
C PRO A 21 11.11 2.08 -3.27
N THR A 22 12.37 1.90 -3.64
CA THR A 22 13.40 1.25 -2.82
C THR A 22 14.45 2.23 -2.28
N ALA A 23 14.37 3.50 -2.65
CA ALA A 23 15.27 4.53 -2.14
C ALA A 23 15.03 4.75 -0.64
N PRO A 24 16.08 4.93 0.19
CA PRO A 24 15.93 5.20 1.62
C PRO A 24 15.00 6.39 1.88
N CYS A 25 14.19 6.30 2.92
CA CYS A 25 13.25 7.36 3.32
C CYS A 25 12.20 7.71 2.26
N SER A 26 11.96 6.82 1.28
CA SER A 26 10.84 6.99 0.34
C SER A 26 9.51 7.04 1.08
N VAL A 27 8.58 7.85 0.56
CA VAL A 27 7.23 7.98 1.13
C VAL A 27 6.20 7.52 0.12
N VAL A 28 5.23 6.74 0.59
CA VAL A 28 4.04 6.35 -0.18
C VAL A 28 2.79 6.56 0.67
N TRP A 29 1.63 6.58 0.03
CA TRP A 29 0.33 6.72 0.68
C TRP A 29 -0.47 5.44 0.50
N SER A 30 -1.12 4.97 1.56
CA SER A 30 -1.99 3.79 1.51
C SER A 30 -3.14 3.95 2.50
N GLY A 31 -4.37 3.81 2.02
CA GLY A 31 -5.58 3.96 2.85
C GLY A 31 -5.65 5.30 3.61
N GLY A 32 -5.21 6.41 3.00
CA GLY A 32 -5.23 7.75 3.60
C GLY A 32 -4.03 8.11 4.48
N HIS A 33 -3.10 7.18 4.72
CA HIS A 33 -1.95 7.38 5.60
C HIS A 33 -0.62 7.34 4.83
N ALA A 34 0.33 8.13 5.30
CA ALA A 34 1.70 8.11 4.81
C ALA A 34 2.50 6.95 5.45
N TYR A 35 3.32 6.30 4.64
CA TYR A 35 4.26 5.27 5.06
C TYR A 35 5.64 5.59 4.51
N VAL A 36 6.65 5.55 5.38
CA VAL A 36 8.05 5.81 5.08
C VAL A 36 8.82 4.49 5.02
N LEU A 37 9.66 4.33 4.02
CA LEU A 37 10.59 3.21 3.95
C LEU A 37 11.73 3.43 4.94
N GLU A 38 11.76 2.63 6.00
CA GLU A 38 12.85 2.56 6.96
C GLU A 38 13.72 1.32 6.74
N GLY A 39 15.02 1.44 7.07
CA GLY A 39 15.98 0.35 7.01
C GLY A 39 16.65 0.20 5.65
N SER A 40 17.68 -0.65 5.63
CA SER A 40 18.44 -1.02 4.44
C SER A 40 18.62 -2.54 4.41
N HIS A 41 18.80 -3.12 3.23
CA HIS A 41 19.18 -4.52 2.96
C HIS A 41 18.59 -5.58 3.92
N GLY A 42 17.48 -6.21 3.53
CA GLY A 42 16.91 -7.39 4.21
C GLY A 42 16.08 -7.11 5.47
N ARG A 43 16.07 -5.86 5.96
CA ARG A 43 15.21 -5.41 7.08
C ARG A 43 14.38 -4.17 6.73
N ALA A 44 14.18 -3.91 5.44
CA ALA A 44 13.41 -2.77 4.99
C ALA A 44 11.92 -2.95 5.36
N ARG A 45 11.32 -1.94 5.98
CA ARG A 45 9.91 -1.94 6.39
C ARG A 45 9.27 -0.59 6.11
N TRP A 46 7.99 -0.60 5.82
CA TRP A 46 7.17 0.59 5.65
C TRP A 46 6.54 0.96 6.99
N VAL A 47 6.83 2.16 7.47
CA VAL A 47 6.42 2.64 8.80
C VAL A 47 5.49 3.83 8.65
N GLY A 48 4.32 3.74 9.27
CA GLY A 48 3.32 4.81 9.27
C GLY A 48 2.53 4.81 10.57
N VAL A 49 1.48 5.62 10.61
CA VAL A 49 0.55 5.69 11.76
C VAL A 49 -0.88 5.50 11.29
N ASP A 50 -1.71 4.90 12.13
CA ASP A 50 -3.17 4.85 11.91
C ASP A 50 -3.86 6.17 12.32
N ASP A 51 -5.18 6.25 12.16
CA ASP A 51 -5.99 7.41 12.56
C ASP A 51 -5.90 7.76 14.05
N ARG A 52 -5.44 6.83 14.89
CA ARG A 52 -5.28 7.01 16.33
C ARG A 52 -3.84 7.35 16.71
N GLY A 53 -2.96 7.58 15.73
CA GLY A 53 -1.55 7.86 15.94
C GLY A 53 -0.74 6.63 16.37
N ARG A 54 -1.30 5.41 16.26
CA ARG A 54 -0.58 4.19 16.64
C ARG A 54 0.35 3.76 15.51
N PRO A 55 1.61 3.38 15.82
CA PRO A 55 2.56 2.96 14.79
C PRO A 55 2.09 1.68 14.09
N ARG A 56 2.24 1.65 12.77
CA ARG A 56 1.94 0.52 11.89
C ARG A 56 3.18 0.20 11.06
N PHE A 57 3.43 -1.09 10.88
CA PHE A 57 4.56 -1.60 10.13
C PHE A 57 4.05 -2.55 9.06
N TYR A 58 4.58 -2.42 7.85
CA TYR A 58 4.27 -3.29 6.72
C TYR A 58 5.54 -3.74 6.00
N THR A 59 5.50 -4.95 5.46
CA THR A 59 6.45 -5.38 4.44
C THR A 59 6.11 -4.73 3.09
N GLY A 60 7.02 -4.86 2.11
CA GLY A 60 6.73 -4.43 0.75
C GLY A 60 5.52 -5.16 0.15
N ASP A 61 5.44 -6.47 0.37
CA ASP A 61 4.36 -7.30 -0.18
C ASP A 61 3.00 -6.95 0.44
N GLU A 62 2.95 -6.73 1.76
CA GLU A 62 1.72 -6.30 2.43
C GLU A 62 1.24 -4.95 1.90
N LEU A 63 2.15 -3.99 1.70
CA LEU A 63 1.78 -2.67 1.21
C LEU A 63 1.39 -2.69 -0.27
N GLN A 64 1.99 -3.58 -1.07
CA GLN A 64 1.59 -3.83 -2.44
C GLN A 64 0.16 -4.37 -2.51
N LEU A 65 -0.17 -5.35 -1.66
CA LEU A 65 -1.52 -5.92 -1.57
C LEU A 65 -2.58 -4.92 -1.13
N ARG A 66 -2.24 -4.00 -0.22
CA ARG A 66 -3.16 -2.93 0.23
C ARG A 66 -3.37 -1.85 -0.82
N GLY A 67 -2.51 -1.78 -1.83
CA GLY A 67 -2.45 -0.68 -2.78
C GLY A 67 -1.83 0.58 -2.16
N TRP A 68 -1.07 1.30 -2.98
CA TRP A 68 -0.36 2.50 -2.57
C TRP A 68 -0.23 3.53 -3.70
N SER A 69 0.07 4.78 -3.37
CA SER A 69 0.31 5.86 -4.33
C SER A 69 1.52 6.71 -3.95
N ARG A 70 2.13 7.38 -4.95
CA ARG A 70 3.23 8.34 -4.71
C ARG A 70 2.75 9.70 -4.20
N SER A 71 1.45 9.95 -4.31
CA SER A 71 0.77 11.16 -3.86
C SER A 71 -0.41 10.77 -2.96
N ARG A 72 -0.86 11.70 -2.12
CA ARG A 72 -2.04 11.53 -1.27
C ARG A 72 -3.33 11.47 -2.08
#